data_AF-A0A6B2G2W8-F1
#
_entry.id   AF-A0A6B2G2W8-F1
#
_cell.length_a   1.000
_cell.length_b   1.000
_cell.length_c   1.000
_cell.angle_alpha   90.00
_cell.angle_beta   90.00
_cell.angle_gamma   90.00
#
_symmetry.space_group_name_H-M   'P 1'
#
loop_
_entity.id
_entity.type
_entity.pdbx_description
1 polymer ?
#
loop_
_entity_poly.entity_id
_entity_poly.type
_entity_poly.pdbx_seq_one_letter_code
_entity_poly.pdbx_strand_id
1 'polypeptide(L)'
;KWSCPNCRAQFVETPQDYYCYCKKLVNPGIKNDPFNSTPHCCSDICGRISRNTGNSLCTHPCTLRCHPSFCPPCTAVVYFACACGNLRVPIQCSEYRGENIVSGKCQNKCGKFLSCNKHYCELNCHFGECPKCSHVLETIECFCGARSFEKICGDSTAFSLSCGYVCGKILKCSLHPCTRLCHEEECGVCQTDLSVINSCLCGKTSLTEFPTVRKLCTDPIPRCQTICNKQLLCYDSSLDSPLKNHTCAAVCHLPPCNSCPQETIVMCSCRKSKIKLPCMSVFYSTLAENKCNKSCNKTLSCKKHRCQDKCCTKGAGQHRCSLICEGIKDCGIHKCENLCHSGSCGPCRVEIREGVSCCCGRVYVPPPRLCSTRIPQCSSVCPRKCNMGHLDSHSCHSMYKACPPCSFLTTRMCTNNHTLVANVECSSLFAFCTTRCNKKIACGHRCPRLCHKGECIIQNKSSDCNQICLTKLKECEHFCKKKCHFPNKCPDVSCTEIVEIKCDCGYRVNKVTCTNFYWLKHYVTKNAPSQVSIEDSSKVCLPCNDRCRTNSRNYSLALALGINVETHPDFCAIPSTVLTRVLSFYLI
;
A
#
# COMPACT_ATOMS: atom_id res chain seq x y z
N LYS A 1 20.35 -12.72 -14.41
CA LYS A 1 20.49 -13.84 -13.45
C LYS A 1 20.30 -15.15 -14.19
N TRP A 2 21.38 -15.89 -14.45
CA TRP A 2 21.37 -17.18 -15.14
C TRP A 2 21.59 -18.29 -14.11
N SER A 3 20.85 -19.39 -14.23
CA SER A 3 20.98 -20.55 -13.33
C SER A 3 21.53 -21.72 -14.11
N CYS A 4 22.62 -22.33 -13.64
CA CYS A 4 23.21 -23.47 -14.33
C CYS A 4 22.19 -24.62 -14.47
N PRO A 5 21.92 -25.13 -15.69
CA PRO A 5 20.95 -26.21 -15.91
C PRO A 5 21.29 -27.51 -15.16
N ASN A 6 22.57 -27.72 -14.84
CA ASN A 6 23.06 -28.95 -14.25
C ASN A 6 23.17 -28.88 -12.71
N CYS A 7 23.65 -27.76 -12.14
CA CYS A 7 23.85 -27.61 -10.69
C CYS A 7 22.97 -26.55 -10.00
N ARG A 8 22.14 -25.81 -10.74
CA ARG A 8 21.23 -24.74 -10.27
C ARG A 8 21.90 -23.56 -9.54
N ALA A 9 23.22 -23.45 -9.58
CA ALA A 9 23.93 -22.28 -9.05
C ALA A 9 23.52 -21.00 -9.81
N GLN A 10 23.25 -19.92 -9.07
CA GLN A 10 22.77 -18.65 -9.61
C GLN A 10 23.95 -17.70 -9.88
N PHE A 11 24.04 -17.23 -11.11
CA PHE A 11 25.02 -16.25 -11.56
C PHE A 11 24.30 -14.97 -12.02
N VAL A 12 24.96 -13.82 -11.87
CA VAL A 12 24.37 -12.52 -12.26
C VAL A 12 24.22 -12.44 -13.78
N GLU A 13 25.23 -12.91 -14.50
CA GLU A 13 25.31 -13.02 -15.96
C GLU A 13 25.55 -14.46 -16.40
N THR A 14 25.31 -14.78 -17.67
CA THR A 14 25.64 -16.08 -18.26
C THR A 14 27.16 -16.20 -18.33
N PRO A 15 27.81 -17.18 -17.66
CA PRO A 15 29.25 -17.33 -17.72
C PRO A 15 29.67 -17.61 -19.18
N GLN A 16 30.47 -16.72 -19.79
CA GLN A 16 31.01 -16.94 -21.14
C GLN A 16 32.06 -18.07 -21.14
N ASP A 17 32.81 -18.18 -20.05
CA ASP A 17 33.81 -19.22 -19.84
C ASP A 17 33.37 -20.18 -18.74
N TYR A 18 33.31 -21.47 -19.06
CA TYR A 18 32.95 -22.53 -18.14
C TYR A 18 34.22 -23.31 -17.74
N TYR A 19 34.57 -23.33 -16.45
CA TYR A 19 35.83 -23.92 -15.95
C TYR A 19 35.59 -25.23 -15.18
N CYS A 20 36.60 -26.11 -15.12
CA CYS A 20 36.60 -27.26 -14.19
C CYS A 20 36.42 -26.81 -12.73
N TYR A 21 36.01 -27.71 -11.82
CA TYR A 21 35.99 -27.40 -10.38
C TYR A 21 37.34 -26.89 -9.84
N CYS A 22 38.45 -27.37 -10.41
CA CYS A 22 39.80 -26.92 -10.12
C CYS A 22 40.19 -25.53 -10.64
N LYS A 23 39.37 -24.92 -11.51
CA LYS A 23 39.63 -23.69 -12.27
C LYS A 23 40.86 -23.71 -13.20
N LYS A 24 41.51 -24.86 -13.40
CA LYS A 24 42.69 -24.98 -14.27
C LYS A 24 42.37 -25.01 -15.75
N LEU A 25 41.21 -25.54 -16.15
CA LEU A 25 40.88 -25.81 -17.54
C LEU A 25 39.55 -25.18 -17.92
N VAL A 26 39.56 -24.38 -18.99
CA VAL A 26 38.38 -23.78 -19.64
C VAL A 26 37.76 -24.83 -20.55
N ASN A 27 36.44 -24.99 -20.48
CA ASN A 27 35.63 -25.95 -21.23
C ASN A 27 36.23 -27.37 -21.21
N PRO A 28 36.26 -28.05 -20.04
CA PRO A 28 36.72 -29.43 -19.97
C PRO A 28 35.94 -30.31 -20.95
N GLY A 29 36.64 -30.75 -22.00
CA GLY A 29 36.11 -31.70 -22.96
C GLY A 29 35.77 -33.02 -22.27
N ILE A 30 34.78 -33.72 -22.81
CA ILE A 30 34.47 -35.10 -22.40
C ILE A 30 35.67 -35.96 -22.82
N LYS A 31 36.67 -36.09 -21.94
CA LYS A 31 37.70 -37.11 -22.11
C LYS A 31 37.01 -38.43 -21.78
N ASN A 32 36.91 -39.30 -22.78
CA ASN A 32 36.41 -40.67 -22.66
C ASN A 32 37.36 -41.48 -21.74
N ASP A 33 37.26 -41.27 -20.42
CA ASP A 33 37.93 -42.11 -19.43
C ASP A 33 36.93 -43.21 -19.01
N PRO A 34 37.26 -44.51 -19.12
CA PRO A 34 36.34 -45.63 -18.85
C PRO A 34 35.79 -45.69 -17.42
N PHE A 35 36.34 -44.88 -16.50
CA PHE A 35 35.94 -44.85 -15.09
C PHE A 35 35.20 -43.55 -14.76
N ASN A 36 33.94 -43.47 -15.20
CA ASN A 36 32.88 -42.61 -14.65
C ASN A 36 33.35 -41.20 -14.21
N SER A 37 33.88 -40.41 -15.15
CA SER A 37 34.32 -39.04 -14.89
C SER A 37 33.14 -38.16 -14.45
N THR A 38 33.19 -37.65 -13.22
CA THR A 38 32.18 -36.72 -12.72
C THR A 38 32.07 -35.51 -13.66
N PRO A 39 30.87 -35.10 -14.08
CA PRO A 39 30.69 -33.92 -14.92
C PRO A 39 31.41 -32.70 -14.32
N HIS A 40 32.03 -31.89 -15.16
CA HIS A 40 32.78 -30.68 -14.76
C HIS A 40 34.15 -30.90 -14.07
N CYS A 41 34.68 -32.13 -14.09
CA CYS A 41 36.06 -32.42 -13.69
C CYS A 41 37.00 -32.52 -14.91
N CYS A 42 38.23 -32.00 -14.80
CA CYS A 42 39.24 -32.15 -15.86
C CYS A 42 40.12 -33.41 -15.71
N SER A 43 39.85 -34.25 -14.72
CA SER A 43 40.60 -35.48 -14.36
C SER A 43 42.08 -35.30 -13.97
N ASP A 44 42.64 -34.10 -14.05
CA ASP A 44 43.97 -33.78 -13.54
C ASP A 44 43.98 -33.62 -12.01
N ILE A 45 45.19 -33.62 -11.43
CA ILE A 45 45.42 -33.33 -10.02
C ILE A 45 44.85 -31.93 -9.69
N CYS A 46 43.97 -31.87 -8.68
CA CYS A 46 43.21 -30.70 -8.26
C CYS A 46 44.13 -29.50 -7.99
N GLY A 47 45.16 -29.68 -7.17
CA GLY A 47 46.15 -28.65 -6.84
C GLY A 47 45.61 -27.44 -6.07
N ARG A 48 44.31 -27.40 -5.75
CA ARG A 48 43.74 -26.38 -4.86
C ARG A 48 44.25 -26.60 -3.43
N ILE A 49 44.51 -25.51 -2.72
CA ILE A 49 44.90 -25.56 -1.31
C ILE A 49 43.66 -25.92 -0.48
N SER A 50 43.77 -26.95 0.37
CA SER A 50 42.66 -27.36 1.23
C SER A 50 42.49 -26.39 2.39
N ARG A 51 41.42 -25.57 2.34
CA ARG A 51 41.07 -24.60 3.39
C ARG A 51 40.08 -25.14 4.43
N ASN A 52 39.63 -26.39 4.30
CA ASN A 52 38.41 -26.86 4.97
C ASN A 52 38.62 -27.77 6.18
N THR A 53 39.76 -27.67 6.87
CA THR A 53 39.98 -28.44 8.10
C THR A 53 40.79 -27.67 9.10
N GLY A 54 40.15 -27.12 10.14
CA GLY A 54 40.72 -26.72 11.44
C GLY A 54 41.89 -25.72 11.47
N ASN A 55 42.46 -25.41 10.31
CA ASN A 55 43.73 -24.74 10.12
C ASN A 55 43.61 -23.87 8.86
N SER A 56 43.35 -22.59 9.05
CA SER A 56 43.27 -21.61 7.96
C SER A 56 44.60 -21.38 7.23
N LEU A 57 45.69 -22.02 7.68
CA LEU A 57 47.07 -21.81 7.24
C LEU A 57 47.68 -22.98 6.46
N CYS A 58 46.91 -24.01 6.09
CA CYS A 58 47.44 -25.08 5.25
C CYS A 58 47.90 -24.54 3.89
N THR A 59 49.15 -24.77 3.49
CA THR A 59 49.73 -24.37 2.19
C THR A 59 49.88 -25.56 1.22
N HIS A 60 49.47 -26.75 1.63
CA HIS A 60 49.69 -27.98 0.84
C HIS A 60 48.70 -28.09 -0.33
N PRO A 61 49.18 -28.42 -1.54
CA PRO A 61 48.33 -28.62 -2.71
C PRO A 61 47.57 -29.96 -2.61
N CYS A 62 46.27 -29.95 -2.94
CA CYS A 62 45.46 -31.17 -2.99
C CYS A 62 45.97 -32.11 -4.08
N THR A 63 46.33 -33.33 -3.70
CA THR A 63 46.85 -34.40 -4.57
C THR A 63 45.76 -35.24 -5.23
N LEU A 64 44.49 -35.07 -4.83
CA LEU A 64 43.37 -35.78 -5.44
C LEU A 64 43.10 -35.27 -6.86
N ARG A 65 42.48 -36.12 -7.70
CA ARG A 65 41.93 -35.68 -8.98
C ARG A 65 40.86 -34.61 -8.77
N CYS A 66 40.62 -33.79 -9.81
CA CYS A 66 39.57 -32.77 -9.80
C CYS A 66 38.25 -33.39 -9.31
N HIS A 67 37.70 -32.84 -8.23
CA HIS A 67 36.53 -33.38 -7.54
C HIS A 67 35.49 -32.27 -7.31
N PRO A 68 34.20 -32.61 -7.25
CA PRO A 68 33.16 -31.68 -6.81
C PRO A 68 33.36 -31.34 -5.32
N SER A 69 32.91 -30.15 -4.89
CA SER A 69 32.98 -29.62 -3.51
C SER A 69 34.38 -29.19 -3.00
N PHE A 70 34.44 -28.74 -1.73
CA PHE A 70 35.67 -28.28 -1.07
C PHE A 70 36.68 -29.43 -0.92
N CYS A 71 37.98 -29.11 -0.90
CA CYS A 71 39.02 -30.14 -0.76
C CYS A 71 38.92 -30.83 0.62
N PRO A 72 39.13 -32.16 0.69
CA PRO A 72 39.14 -32.89 1.95
C PRO A 72 40.33 -32.50 2.85
N PRO A 73 40.34 -32.94 4.13
CA PRO A 73 41.45 -32.74 5.06
C PRO A 73 42.82 -33.00 4.44
N CYS A 74 43.79 -32.14 4.75
CA CYS A 74 45.16 -32.37 4.33
C CYS A 74 45.78 -33.56 5.08
N THR A 75 46.28 -34.55 4.34
CA THR A 75 46.99 -35.74 4.87
C THR A 75 48.51 -35.57 4.93
N ALA A 76 49.04 -34.42 4.54
CA ALA A 76 50.48 -34.16 4.60
C ALA A 76 50.97 -34.19 6.06
N VAL A 77 52.10 -34.86 6.30
CA VAL A 77 52.75 -34.91 7.61
C VAL A 77 53.65 -33.69 7.75
N VAL A 78 53.45 -32.92 8.82
CA VAL A 78 54.32 -31.79 9.21
C VAL A 78 55.01 -32.11 10.53
N TYR A 79 56.25 -31.64 10.69
CA TYR A 79 57.00 -31.80 11.93
C TYR A 79 56.80 -30.58 12.82
N PHE A 80 56.25 -30.78 14.01
CA PHE A 80 56.12 -29.73 15.01
C PHE A 80 57.25 -29.83 16.04
N ALA A 81 57.93 -28.71 16.31
CA ALA A 81 58.93 -28.63 17.36
C ALA A 81 58.29 -28.20 18.69
N CYS A 82 58.61 -28.91 19.78
CA CYS A 82 58.33 -28.50 21.16
C CYS A 82 58.75 -27.05 21.43
N ALA A 83 58.10 -26.35 22.38
CA ALA A 83 58.53 -25.02 22.86
C ALA A 83 59.98 -24.98 23.37
N CYS A 84 60.52 -26.15 23.72
CA CYS A 84 61.89 -26.41 24.13
C CYS A 84 62.88 -26.63 22.96
N GLY A 85 62.42 -26.76 21.72
CA GLY A 85 63.24 -27.04 20.53
C GLY A 85 63.77 -28.47 20.40
N ASN A 86 63.82 -29.23 21.50
CA ASN A 86 64.55 -30.51 21.58
C ASN A 86 63.76 -31.75 21.10
N LEU A 87 62.46 -31.63 20.81
CA LEU A 87 61.62 -32.73 20.34
C LEU A 87 60.82 -32.31 19.12
N ARG A 88 60.91 -33.09 18.04
CA ARG A 88 60.10 -32.92 16.82
C ARG A 88 59.17 -34.11 16.66
N VAL A 89 57.86 -33.85 16.62
CA VAL A 89 56.83 -34.89 16.50
C VAL A 89 56.16 -34.79 15.14
N PRO A 90 56.01 -35.89 14.37
CA PRO A 90 55.24 -35.89 13.14
C PRO A 90 53.75 -35.83 13.44
N ILE A 91 53.03 -34.87 12.87
CA ILE A 91 51.58 -34.73 12.99
C ILE A 91 50.95 -34.53 11.61
N GLN A 92 49.69 -34.94 11.43
CA GLN A 92 48.98 -34.70 10.18
C GLN A 92 48.52 -33.23 10.11
N CYS A 93 48.70 -32.58 8.95
CA CYS A 93 48.40 -31.16 8.78
C CYS A 93 46.94 -30.78 9.09
N SER A 94 45.98 -31.69 8.84
CA SER A 94 44.57 -31.51 9.20
C SER A 94 44.29 -31.50 10.71
N GLU A 95 45.17 -32.08 11.52
CA GLU A 95 45.05 -32.14 12.97
C GLU A 95 45.65 -30.91 13.66
N TYR A 96 46.47 -30.14 12.94
CA TYR A 96 47.00 -28.89 13.44
C TYR A 96 45.87 -27.86 13.59
N ARG A 97 45.36 -27.67 14.80
CA ARG A 97 44.56 -26.49 15.15
C ARG A 97 45.51 -25.53 15.85
N GLY A 98 45.71 -24.34 15.30
CA GLY A 98 46.70 -23.35 15.78
C GLY A 98 46.63 -22.98 17.26
N GLU A 99 45.64 -23.47 18.01
CA GLU A 99 45.41 -23.18 19.43
C GLU A 99 45.28 -24.42 20.33
N ASN A 100 45.51 -25.66 19.86
CA ASN A 100 45.46 -26.85 20.74
C ASN A 100 46.45 -27.94 20.33
N ILE A 101 47.68 -27.82 20.80
CA ILE A 101 48.67 -28.91 20.81
C ILE A 101 48.70 -29.49 22.23
N VAL A 102 47.70 -30.31 22.56
CA VAL A 102 47.60 -30.94 23.89
C VAL A 102 48.55 -32.14 24.03
N SER A 103 49.15 -32.63 22.95
CA SER A 103 49.88 -33.91 22.95
C SER A 103 51.41 -33.79 22.80
N GLY A 104 51.97 -32.57 22.86
CA GLY A 104 53.40 -32.32 22.62
C GLY A 104 54.18 -31.79 23.83
N LYS A 105 53.80 -32.13 25.06
CA LYS A 105 54.58 -31.77 26.25
C LYS A 105 55.75 -32.74 26.38
N CYS A 106 56.99 -32.27 26.24
CA CYS A 106 58.11 -33.06 26.74
C CYS A 106 58.07 -33.03 28.28
N GLN A 107 58.37 -34.15 28.93
CA GLN A 107 58.40 -34.23 30.41
C GLN A 107 59.69 -33.64 31.00
N ASN A 108 60.46 -32.87 30.21
CA ASN A 108 61.69 -32.23 30.67
C ASN A 108 61.37 -30.89 31.36
N LYS A 109 62.20 -30.49 32.32
CA LYS A 109 62.14 -29.17 32.95
C LYS A 109 62.34 -28.06 31.90
N CYS A 110 61.61 -26.95 32.02
CA CYS A 110 61.59 -25.85 31.06
C CYS A 110 62.96 -25.15 30.94
N GLY A 111 63.63 -24.88 32.07
CA GLY A 111 64.99 -24.31 32.11
C GLY A 111 65.12 -22.84 31.68
N LYS A 112 64.04 -22.20 31.24
CA LYS A 112 64.00 -20.75 30.95
C LYS A 112 63.98 -19.94 32.25
N PHE A 113 64.46 -18.70 32.22
CA PHE A 113 64.31 -17.78 33.36
C PHE A 113 62.82 -17.48 33.61
N LEU A 114 62.42 -17.46 34.89
CA LEU A 114 61.14 -16.90 35.34
C LEU A 114 61.10 -15.40 34.97
N SER A 115 59.91 -14.79 35.01
CA SER A 115 59.71 -13.38 34.66
C SER A 115 60.58 -12.36 35.43
N CYS A 116 61.25 -12.79 36.52
CA CYS A 116 62.19 -11.99 37.30
C CYS A 116 63.64 -11.96 36.75
N ASN A 117 63.96 -12.72 35.70
CA ASN A 117 65.30 -12.85 35.08
C ASN A 117 66.45 -13.27 36.03
N LYS A 118 66.15 -13.72 37.26
CA LYS A 118 67.14 -14.17 38.25
C LYS A 118 67.00 -15.64 38.63
N HIS A 119 65.81 -16.22 38.46
CA HIS A 119 65.48 -17.59 38.87
C HIS A 119 65.04 -18.43 37.66
N TYR A 120 65.29 -19.73 37.69
CA TYR A 120 64.96 -20.67 36.60
C TYR A 120 63.60 -21.33 36.79
N CYS A 121 62.90 -21.62 35.69
CA CYS A 121 61.60 -22.29 35.70
C CYS A 121 61.77 -23.80 35.91
N GLU A 122 61.26 -24.31 37.04
CA GLU A 122 61.28 -25.73 37.39
C GLU A 122 60.08 -26.53 36.85
N LEU A 123 59.11 -25.86 36.22
CA LEU A 123 57.96 -26.54 35.63
C LEU A 123 58.39 -27.41 34.43
N ASN A 124 57.63 -28.48 34.21
CA ASN A 124 57.69 -29.23 32.96
C ASN A 124 57.46 -28.30 31.77
N CYS A 125 58.05 -28.64 30.62
CA CYS A 125 57.98 -27.80 29.44
C CYS A 125 56.52 -27.42 29.10
N HIS A 126 56.30 -26.11 29.07
CA HIS A 126 54.99 -25.52 28.84
C HIS A 126 55.07 -24.51 27.70
N PHE A 127 53.92 -24.24 27.08
CA PHE A 127 53.77 -23.17 26.10
C PHE A 127 53.30 -21.90 26.82
N GLY A 128 53.81 -20.74 26.41
CA GLY A 128 53.56 -19.44 27.05
C GLY A 128 54.72 -18.94 27.91
N GLU A 129 54.55 -17.75 28.48
CA GLU A 129 55.52 -17.12 29.39
C GLU A 129 55.65 -17.89 30.70
N CYS A 130 56.85 -17.88 31.30
CA CYS A 130 57.08 -18.54 32.58
C CYS A 130 56.35 -17.78 33.72
N PRO A 131 55.86 -18.51 34.74
CA PRO A 131 55.12 -17.89 35.84
C PRO A 131 55.99 -16.90 36.62
N LYS A 132 55.32 -16.03 37.40
CA LYS A 132 55.97 -15.10 38.31
C LYS A 132 56.78 -15.85 39.37
N CYS A 133 57.87 -15.24 39.81
CA CYS A 133 58.71 -15.81 40.86
C CYS A 133 57.97 -15.85 42.21
N SER A 134 58.25 -16.86 43.03
CA SER A 134 57.63 -17.07 44.36
C SER A 134 58.61 -16.87 45.52
N HIS A 135 59.84 -16.41 45.26
CA HIS A 135 60.85 -16.17 46.30
C HIS A 135 60.56 -14.88 47.07
N VAL A 136 60.41 -14.99 48.39
CA VAL A 136 60.23 -13.87 49.32
C VAL A 136 61.59 -13.22 49.59
N LEU A 137 61.67 -11.90 49.39
CA LEU A 137 62.86 -11.08 49.62
C LEU A 137 62.90 -10.50 51.05
N GLU A 138 61.78 -9.96 51.53
CA GLU A 138 61.70 -9.23 52.81
C GLU A 138 60.25 -9.15 53.30
N THR A 139 60.02 -9.19 54.61
CA THR A 139 58.70 -8.97 55.23
C THR A 139 58.53 -7.50 55.62
N ILE A 140 57.55 -6.82 55.02
CA ILE A 140 57.22 -5.41 55.27
C ILE A 140 56.02 -5.32 56.23
N GLU A 141 56.11 -4.53 57.29
CA GLU A 141 55.00 -4.32 58.22
C GLU A 141 53.95 -3.33 57.69
N CYS A 142 52.67 -3.59 57.96
CA CYS A 142 51.55 -2.71 57.64
C CYS A 142 51.59 -1.41 58.47
N PHE A 143 51.05 -0.30 57.97
CA PHE A 143 50.91 0.96 58.72
C PHE A 143 50.13 0.83 60.04
N CYS A 144 49.30 -0.20 60.19
CA CYS A 144 48.60 -0.49 61.43
C CYS A 144 49.39 -1.37 62.43
N GLY A 145 50.56 -1.90 62.04
CA GLY A 145 51.38 -2.81 62.86
C GLY A 145 50.79 -4.20 63.12
N ALA A 146 49.53 -4.44 62.73
CA ALA A 146 48.83 -5.70 63.03
C ALA A 146 49.14 -6.85 62.05
N ARG A 147 49.76 -6.57 60.90
CA ARG A 147 50.07 -7.56 59.86
C ARG A 147 51.36 -7.20 59.14
N SER A 148 52.08 -8.22 58.66
CA SER A 148 53.23 -8.10 57.78
C SER A 148 52.92 -8.73 56.42
N PHE A 149 53.52 -8.18 55.36
CA PHE A 149 53.41 -8.65 53.98
C PHE A 149 54.76 -9.16 53.50
N GLU A 150 54.79 -10.31 52.85
CA GLU A 150 55.99 -10.86 52.22
C GLU A 150 56.20 -10.24 50.84
N LYS A 151 57.31 -9.52 50.65
CA LYS A 151 57.70 -8.94 49.36
C LYS A 151 58.28 -10.02 48.47
N ILE A 152 57.61 -10.34 47.37
CA ILE A 152 58.04 -11.37 46.43
C ILE A 152 58.94 -10.78 45.33
N CYS A 153 59.95 -11.54 44.89
CA CYS A 153 60.89 -11.14 43.85
C CYS A 153 60.17 -10.83 42.51
N GLY A 154 60.25 -9.57 42.05
CA GLY A 154 59.72 -9.14 40.76
C GLY A 154 58.34 -8.46 40.79
N ASP A 155 57.70 -8.33 41.96
CA ASP A 155 56.52 -7.47 42.07
C ASP A 155 56.93 -5.99 42.09
N SER A 156 56.57 -5.29 41.01
CA SER A 156 56.79 -3.84 40.84
C SER A 156 55.60 -3.02 41.36
N THR A 157 54.61 -3.67 41.96
CA THR A 157 53.51 -2.96 42.61
C THR A 157 54.09 -2.23 43.80
N ALA A 158 54.00 -0.89 43.78
CA ALA A 158 54.10 -0.09 44.99
C ALA A 158 53.09 -0.69 45.98
N PHE A 159 53.55 -1.55 46.88
CA PHE A 159 52.70 -2.12 47.92
C PHE A 159 52.25 -0.93 48.76
N SER A 160 51.00 -0.53 48.60
CA SER A 160 50.34 0.31 49.59
C SER A 160 50.45 -0.47 50.90
N LEU A 161 51.22 0.01 51.88
CA LEU A 161 51.40 -0.65 53.18
C LEU A 161 50.10 -0.63 54.03
N SER A 162 48.94 -0.46 53.39
CA SER A 162 47.62 -0.53 53.97
C SER A 162 47.02 -1.91 53.78
N CYS A 163 46.59 -2.54 54.88
CA CYS A 163 45.99 -3.86 54.83
C CYS A 163 44.57 -3.90 54.25
N GLY A 164 43.98 -2.75 53.91
CA GLY A 164 42.61 -2.66 53.41
C GLY A 164 41.51 -2.98 54.44
N TYR A 165 41.86 -3.22 55.71
CA TYR A 165 40.90 -3.36 56.81
C TYR A 165 40.68 -2.01 57.49
N VAL A 166 39.55 -1.88 58.21
CA VAL A 166 39.28 -0.72 59.06
C VAL A 166 40.42 -0.50 60.07
N CYS A 167 40.90 0.75 60.17
CA CYS A 167 42.08 1.13 60.95
C CYS A 167 41.91 0.83 62.44
N GLY A 168 40.72 1.08 63.01
CA GLY A 168 40.38 0.71 64.39
C GLY A 168 41.04 1.54 65.49
N LYS A 169 42.03 2.39 65.19
CA LYS A 169 42.62 3.34 66.15
C LYS A 169 41.55 4.28 66.71
N ILE A 170 41.57 4.52 68.01
CA ILE A 170 40.62 5.43 68.68
C ILE A 170 40.88 6.86 68.21
N LEU A 171 39.83 7.54 67.72
CA LEU A 171 39.89 8.92 67.25
C LEU A 171 40.11 9.89 68.42
N LYS A 172 40.47 11.15 68.13
CA LYS A 172 40.71 12.21 69.15
C LYS A 172 39.53 12.41 70.12
N CYS A 173 38.32 11.99 69.74
CA CYS A 173 37.12 12.02 70.59
C CYS A 173 37.08 10.89 71.65
N SER A 174 38.12 10.06 71.77
CA SER A 174 38.32 8.94 72.71
C SER A 174 37.25 7.83 72.76
N LEU A 175 36.12 8.00 72.06
CA LEU A 175 34.97 7.09 72.11
C LEU A 175 34.76 6.28 70.82
N HIS A 176 35.16 6.81 69.65
CA HIS A 176 34.91 6.17 68.37
C HIS A 176 36.21 5.61 67.75
N PRO A 177 36.22 4.35 67.29
CA PRO A 177 37.31 3.82 66.49
C PRO A 177 37.26 4.35 65.04
N CYS A 178 38.42 4.52 64.42
CA CYS A 178 38.53 4.95 63.04
C CYS A 178 37.92 3.90 62.09
N THR A 179 36.85 4.29 61.38
CA THR A 179 36.16 3.45 60.37
C THR A 179 36.77 3.55 58.98
N ARG A 180 37.81 4.38 58.78
CA ARG A 180 38.54 4.45 57.51
C ARG A 180 39.37 3.19 57.33
N LEU A 181 39.58 2.80 56.08
CA LEU A 181 40.55 1.76 55.72
C LEU A 181 41.94 2.18 56.19
N CYS A 182 42.80 1.21 56.48
CA CYS A 182 44.19 1.44 56.90
C CYS A 182 44.85 2.49 55.99
N HIS A 183 45.39 3.54 56.60
CA HIS A 183 45.90 4.72 55.92
C HIS A 183 47.18 5.18 56.63
N GLU A 184 48.04 5.89 55.90
CA GLU A 184 49.33 6.39 56.39
C GLU A 184 49.18 7.58 57.35
N GLU A 185 48.21 8.46 57.08
CA GLU A 185 47.99 9.71 57.83
C GLU A 185 47.51 9.48 59.28
N GLU A 186 47.62 10.48 60.15
CA GLU A 186 46.96 10.45 61.47
C GLU A 186 45.44 10.34 61.31
N CYS A 187 44.79 9.57 62.18
CA CYS A 187 43.33 9.43 62.14
C CYS A 187 42.67 10.79 62.42
N GLY A 188 41.86 11.25 61.47
CA GLY A 188 41.20 12.56 61.52
C GLY A 188 40.17 12.71 62.65
N VAL A 189 39.43 13.82 62.64
CA VAL A 189 38.38 14.08 63.64
C VAL A 189 37.20 13.14 63.48
N CYS A 190 36.46 12.91 64.57
CA CYS A 190 35.27 12.06 64.53
C CYS A 190 34.18 12.69 63.65
N GLN A 191 33.57 11.92 62.75
CA GLN A 191 32.52 12.42 61.85
C GLN A 191 31.26 12.85 62.61
N THR A 192 31.07 12.33 63.82
CA THR A 192 30.00 12.73 64.73
C THR A 192 30.49 13.71 65.81
N ASP A 193 31.68 14.28 65.68
CA ASP A 193 32.16 15.33 66.59
C ASP A 193 31.33 16.62 66.44
N LEU A 194 31.30 17.42 67.50
CA LEU A 194 30.66 18.75 67.53
C LEU A 194 31.31 19.75 66.57
N SER A 195 32.61 19.58 66.31
CA SER A 195 33.35 20.37 65.33
C SER A 195 32.93 20.09 63.88
N VAL A 196 32.31 18.94 63.61
CA VAL A 196 31.93 18.49 62.26
C VAL A 196 30.43 18.62 62.03
N ILE A 197 29.61 18.27 63.02
CA ILE A 197 28.15 18.38 62.93
C ILE A 197 27.71 19.60 63.74
N ASN A 198 27.44 20.70 63.04
CA ASN A 198 26.97 21.97 63.60
C ASN A 198 25.46 22.23 63.38
N SER A 199 24.77 21.32 62.67
CA SER A 199 23.38 21.49 62.25
C SER A 199 22.57 20.18 62.39
N CYS A 200 21.24 20.26 62.26
CA CYS A 200 20.34 19.10 62.21
C CYS A 200 20.80 18.06 61.17
N LEU A 201 20.25 16.84 61.25
CA LEU A 201 20.42 15.79 60.21
C LEU A 201 20.03 16.24 58.79
N CYS A 202 19.29 17.35 58.68
CA CYS A 202 18.87 18.00 57.45
C CYS A 202 19.76 19.16 56.97
N GLY A 203 20.72 19.62 57.77
CA GLY A 203 21.59 20.78 57.50
C GLY A 203 20.95 22.17 57.64
N LYS A 204 19.64 22.30 57.89
CA LYS A 204 18.92 23.59 57.87
C LYS A 204 18.90 24.38 59.18
N THR A 205 18.92 23.70 60.31
CA THR A 205 18.79 24.33 61.64
C THR A 205 20.08 24.12 62.41
N SER A 206 20.69 25.20 62.91
CA SER A 206 21.90 25.14 63.71
C SER A 206 21.63 24.41 65.04
N LEU A 207 22.60 23.64 65.55
CA LEU A 207 22.49 22.97 66.84
C LEU A 207 22.35 23.94 68.02
N THR A 208 22.69 25.21 67.84
CA THR A 208 22.54 26.29 68.84
C THR A 208 21.10 26.70 69.09
N GLU A 209 20.18 26.37 68.18
CA GLU A 209 18.76 26.75 68.26
C GLU A 209 17.88 25.70 68.97
N PHE A 210 18.47 24.56 69.36
CA PHE A 210 17.74 23.47 70.02
C PHE A 210 17.87 23.54 71.55
N PRO A 211 16.80 23.19 72.29
CA PRO A 211 16.85 23.15 73.76
C PRO A 211 17.80 22.07 74.30
N THR A 212 18.12 21.04 73.50
CA THR A 212 19.09 19.99 73.85
C THR A 212 20.39 20.19 73.08
N VAL A 213 21.38 20.78 73.75
CA VAL A 213 22.74 20.95 73.21
C VAL A 213 23.52 19.66 73.43
N ARG A 214 23.93 19.03 72.32
CA ARG A 214 24.83 17.87 72.29
C ARG A 214 26.14 18.22 72.99
N LYS A 215 26.61 17.37 73.91
CA LYS A 215 27.90 17.54 74.62
C LYS A 215 28.91 16.48 74.22
N LEU A 216 28.45 15.31 73.79
CA LEU A 216 29.28 14.17 73.42
C LEU A 216 28.97 13.70 71.99
N CYS A 217 29.96 13.10 71.33
CA CYS A 217 29.80 12.52 70.01
C CYS A 217 28.85 11.30 69.96
N THR A 218 28.41 10.80 71.12
CA THR A 218 27.41 9.73 71.27
C THR A 218 25.98 10.23 71.43
N ASP A 219 25.77 11.53 71.73
CA ASP A 219 24.43 12.05 71.92
C ASP A 219 23.65 12.06 70.59
N PRO A 220 22.34 11.80 70.62
CA PRO A 220 21.52 11.80 69.41
C PRO A 220 21.48 13.20 68.79
N ILE A 221 21.64 13.27 67.46
CA ILE A 221 21.53 14.52 66.72
C ILE A 221 20.05 14.95 66.70
N PRO A 222 19.72 16.18 67.14
CA PRO A 222 18.34 16.65 67.19
C PRO A 222 17.74 16.80 65.79
N ARG A 223 16.42 16.57 65.70
CA ARG A 223 15.64 16.71 64.47
C ARG A 223 14.89 18.03 64.51
N CYS A 224 15.04 18.86 63.47
CA CYS A 224 14.21 20.05 63.35
C CYS A 224 12.79 19.68 62.90
N GLN A 225 11.85 20.60 63.02
CA GLN A 225 10.49 20.44 62.49
C GLN A 225 10.36 20.97 61.04
N THR A 226 11.47 21.24 60.35
CA THR A 226 11.44 21.73 58.96
C THR A 226 11.48 20.59 57.95
N ILE A 227 10.95 20.84 56.75
CA ILE A 227 10.98 19.90 55.63
C ILE A 227 12.44 19.65 55.22
N CYS A 228 12.84 18.40 55.01
CA CYS A 228 14.22 18.00 54.78
C CYS A 228 14.83 18.65 53.51
N ASN A 229 14.14 18.63 52.37
CA ASN A 229 14.61 19.10 51.05
C ASN A 229 15.95 18.49 50.55
N LYS A 230 16.48 17.46 51.22
CA LYS A 230 17.69 16.78 50.76
C LYS A 230 17.46 16.17 49.39
N GLN A 231 18.41 16.34 48.48
CA GLN A 231 18.34 15.74 47.13
C GLN A 231 18.33 14.22 47.25
N LEU A 232 17.34 13.59 46.63
CA LEU A 232 17.18 12.14 46.59
C LEU A 232 18.01 11.56 45.44
N LEU A 233 18.63 10.39 45.66
CA LEU A 233 19.32 9.63 44.62
C LEU A 233 18.33 8.85 43.75
N CYS A 234 17.40 9.57 43.11
CA CYS A 234 16.48 9.00 42.13
C CYS A 234 17.24 8.78 40.81
N TYR A 235 17.16 7.60 40.20
CA TYR A 235 17.86 7.31 38.93
C TYR A 235 16.87 7.27 37.76
N ASP A 236 17.30 7.73 36.58
CA ASP A 236 16.56 7.50 35.34
C ASP A 236 16.96 6.13 34.79
N SER A 237 15.98 5.30 34.44
CA SER A 237 16.18 4.04 33.70
C SER A 237 16.95 4.18 32.37
N SER A 238 17.21 5.39 31.88
CA SER A 238 17.90 5.65 30.61
C SER A 238 19.27 6.34 30.71
N LEU A 239 19.71 6.77 31.90
CA LEU A 239 20.98 7.47 32.11
C LEU A 239 21.61 7.06 33.43
N ASP A 240 22.90 6.73 33.43
CA ASP A 240 23.75 6.49 34.62
C ASP A 240 23.94 7.76 35.50
N SER A 241 22.98 8.68 35.51
CA SER A 241 23.03 9.95 36.23
C SER A 241 21.79 10.12 37.12
N PRO A 242 21.98 10.54 38.39
CA PRO A 242 20.87 10.80 39.30
C PRO A 242 20.00 11.98 38.80
N LEU A 243 18.67 11.82 38.85
CA LEU A 243 17.69 12.89 38.69
C LEU A 243 17.94 13.96 39.75
N LYS A 244 18.62 15.04 39.36
CA LYS A 244 18.98 16.17 40.24
C LYS A 244 17.78 16.98 40.80
N ASN A 245 16.54 16.64 40.43
CA ASN A 245 15.36 17.46 40.71
C ASN A 245 14.44 16.93 41.82
N HIS A 246 14.65 15.72 42.35
CA HIS A 246 13.80 15.19 43.42
C HIS A 246 14.35 15.52 44.80
N THR A 247 13.52 16.15 45.62
CA THR A 247 13.86 16.54 47.00
C THR A 247 12.95 15.82 48.00
N CYS A 248 13.49 15.53 49.19
CA CYS A 248 12.73 14.93 50.27
C CYS A 248 11.68 15.93 50.81
N ALA A 249 10.40 15.58 50.67
CA ALA A 249 9.27 16.37 51.18
C ALA A 249 8.88 16.04 52.63
N ALA A 250 9.54 15.06 53.27
CA ALA A 250 9.27 14.69 54.66
C ALA A 250 9.89 15.71 55.64
N VAL A 251 9.29 15.83 56.83
CA VAL A 251 9.91 16.52 57.97
C VAL A 251 11.22 15.80 58.34
N CYS A 252 12.21 16.54 58.88
CA CYS A 252 13.52 15.99 59.24
C CYS A 252 13.42 14.62 59.94
N HIS A 253 13.96 13.60 59.28
CA HIS A 253 13.88 12.20 59.69
C HIS A 253 15.28 11.57 59.75
N LEU A 254 15.38 10.35 60.26
CA LEU A 254 16.62 9.58 60.25
C LEU A 254 16.94 9.11 58.82
N PRO A 255 18.18 9.25 58.32
CA PRO A 255 18.59 8.67 57.05
C PRO A 255 18.40 7.14 57.04
N PRO A 256 18.11 6.51 55.87
CA PRO A 256 18.03 7.09 54.52
C PRO A 256 16.65 7.66 54.11
N CYS A 257 16.63 8.59 53.15
CA CYS A 257 15.40 9.19 52.59
C CYS A 257 14.78 8.28 51.52
N ASN A 258 13.88 7.37 51.91
CA ASN A 258 13.48 6.25 51.05
C ASN A 258 12.18 6.42 50.24
N SER A 259 11.40 7.50 50.43
CA SER A 259 10.09 7.64 49.79
C SER A 259 10.02 8.91 48.93
N CYS A 260 10.30 8.78 47.64
CA CYS A 260 10.09 9.86 46.68
C CYS A 260 8.61 9.88 46.23
N PRO A 261 7.81 10.93 46.54
CA PRO A 261 6.42 11.03 46.12
C PRO A 261 6.23 11.53 44.68
N GLN A 262 7.32 11.83 43.97
CA GLN A 262 7.28 12.47 42.65
C GLN A 262 7.07 11.45 41.53
N GLU A 263 6.45 11.90 40.45
CA GLU A 263 6.32 11.14 39.21
C GLU A 263 7.49 11.45 38.25
N THR A 264 7.97 10.42 37.58
CA THR A 264 9.01 10.49 36.54
C THR A 264 8.40 10.16 35.19
N ILE A 265 8.90 10.81 34.13
CA ILE A 265 8.44 10.57 32.76
C ILE A 265 9.43 9.64 32.07
N VAL A 266 9.03 8.40 31.84
CA VAL A 266 9.84 7.41 31.13
C VAL A 266 9.36 7.24 29.68
N MET A 267 10.29 6.88 28.79
CA MET A 267 9.94 6.52 27.42
C MET A 267 9.34 5.12 27.39
N CYS A 268 8.20 4.97 26.71
CA CYS A 268 7.60 3.66 26.46
C CYS A 268 8.55 2.77 25.65
N SER A 269 8.47 1.45 25.86
CA SER A 269 9.22 0.43 25.13
C SER A 269 9.02 0.50 23.61
N CYS A 270 7.85 0.97 23.15
CA CYS A 270 7.62 1.22 21.71
C CYS A 270 8.19 2.54 21.20
N ARG A 271 8.80 3.37 22.07
CA ARG A 271 9.39 4.70 21.85
C ARG A 271 8.44 5.77 21.26
N LYS A 272 7.13 5.51 21.19
CA LYS A 272 6.13 6.42 20.59
C LYS A 272 5.38 7.30 21.59
N SER A 273 5.49 7.02 22.88
CA SER A 273 4.78 7.76 23.92
C SER A 273 5.61 7.83 25.18
N LYS A 274 5.44 8.92 25.91
CA LYS A 274 5.96 9.13 27.26
C LYS A 274 4.93 8.62 28.27
N ILE A 275 5.36 7.91 29.30
CA ILE A 275 4.51 7.36 30.38
C ILE A 275 4.94 8.03 31.68
N LYS A 276 3.99 8.50 32.48
CA LYS A 276 4.24 9.01 33.85
C LYS A 276 4.17 7.85 34.81
N LEU A 277 5.22 7.63 35.60
CA LEU A 277 5.29 6.56 36.59
C LEU A 277 5.85 7.10 37.93
N PRO A 278 5.38 6.58 39.08
CA PRO A 278 5.95 6.94 40.38
C PRO A 278 7.46 6.68 40.42
N CYS A 279 8.26 7.61 40.95
CA CYS A 279 9.72 7.50 40.95
C CYS A 279 10.24 6.20 41.60
N MET A 280 9.57 5.73 42.66
CA MET A 280 9.92 4.47 43.32
C MET A 280 9.73 3.24 42.42
N SER A 281 8.76 3.28 41.51
CA SER A 281 8.54 2.19 40.56
C SER A 281 9.66 2.11 39.51
N VAL A 282 10.26 3.26 39.16
CA VAL A 282 11.37 3.33 38.20
C VAL A 282 12.68 2.79 38.81
N PHE A 283 12.93 3.05 40.10
CA PHE A 283 14.12 2.58 40.80
C PHE A 283 14.20 1.04 40.89
N TYR A 284 13.07 0.38 41.16
CA TYR A 284 13.01 -1.10 41.20
C TYR A 284 12.74 -1.74 39.83
N SER A 285 12.41 -0.96 38.79
CA SER A 285 12.14 -1.50 37.46
C SER A 285 13.44 -1.73 36.67
N THR A 286 14.22 -2.73 37.06
CA THR A 286 15.26 -3.27 36.15
C THR A 286 14.66 -4.14 35.04
N LEU A 287 13.38 -4.54 35.12
CA LEU A 287 12.78 -5.51 34.18
C LEU A 287 11.29 -5.30 33.83
N ALA A 288 10.62 -4.24 34.30
CA ALA A 288 9.16 -4.11 34.16
C ALA A 288 8.74 -3.18 32.99
N GLU A 289 8.51 -3.80 31.84
CA GLU A 289 7.45 -3.49 30.85
C GLU A 289 6.80 -2.10 30.87
N ASN A 290 7.55 -1.03 30.55
CA ASN A 290 6.96 0.27 30.25
C ASN A 290 6.20 0.19 28.91
N LYS A 291 5.00 -0.40 28.91
CA LYS A 291 4.13 -0.60 27.73
C LYS A 291 2.98 0.40 27.77
N CYS A 292 2.66 1.00 26.62
CA CYS A 292 1.51 1.90 26.50
C CYS A 292 0.28 1.19 25.91
N ASN A 293 -0.93 1.67 26.23
CA ASN A 293 -2.17 1.09 25.68
C ASN A 293 -2.47 1.50 24.22
N LYS A 294 -1.53 2.13 23.51
CA LYS A 294 -1.72 2.53 22.11
C LYS A 294 -1.62 1.30 21.20
N SER A 295 -2.65 1.07 20.39
CA SER A 295 -2.61 0.09 19.31
C SER A 295 -1.64 0.55 18.21
N CYS A 296 -0.88 -0.40 17.66
CA CYS A 296 -0.11 -0.13 16.45
C CYS A 296 -1.05 0.06 15.26
N ASN A 297 -0.68 0.86 14.26
CA ASN A 297 -1.42 1.03 12.99
C ASN A 297 -0.52 0.81 11.76
N LYS A 298 0.66 0.19 11.94
CA LYS A 298 1.58 -0.11 10.85
C LYS A 298 0.99 -1.18 9.93
N THR A 299 1.16 -1.02 8.62
CA THR A 299 0.73 -2.00 7.62
C THR A 299 1.51 -3.30 7.76
N LEU A 300 0.80 -4.42 7.67
CA LEU A 300 1.41 -5.75 7.61
C LEU A 300 2.01 -5.99 6.22
N SER A 301 2.83 -7.03 6.07
CA SER A 301 3.53 -7.41 4.84
C SER A 301 2.62 -7.58 3.61
N CYS A 302 1.34 -7.87 3.84
CA CYS A 302 0.33 -7.99 2.79
C CYS A 302 -0.20 -6.65 2.25
N LYS A 303 0.16 -5.52 2.87
CA LYS A 303 -0.34 -4.16 2.59
C LYS A 303 -1.85 -3.94 2.71
N LYS A 304 -2.67 -4.99 2.87
CA LYS A 304 -4.13 -4.92 3.09
C LYS A 304 -4.51 -4.80 4.56
N HIS A 305 -3.77 -5.47 5.45
CA HIS A 305 -4.08 -5.52 6.87
C HIS A 305 -3.16 -4.59 7.68
N ARG A 306 -3.66 -4.11 8.82
CA ARG A 306 -2.90 -3.30 9.80
C ARG A 306 -2.67 -4.11 11.07
N CYS A 307 -1.50 -3.92 11.69
CA CYS A 307 -1.24 -4.43 13.03
C CYS A 307 -2.25 -3.82 14.02
N GLN A 308 -2.70 -4.55 15.03
CA GLN A 308 -3.58 -4.05 16.10
C GLN A 308 -3.00 -4.31 17.51
N ASP A 309 -1.75 -4.81 17.59
CA ASP A 309 -1.09 -5.14 18.84
C ASP A 309 -0.92 -3.88 19.72
N LYS A 310 -1.28 -3.98 21.00
CA LYS A 310 -1.04 -2.94 22.02
C LYS A 310 0.46 -2.86 22.31
N CYS A 311 1.03 -1.66 22.31
CA CYS A 311 2.46 -1.42 22.53
C CYS A 311 3.40 -2.26 21.62
N CYS A 312 3.12 -2.34 20.32
CA CYS A 312 3.97 -3.13 19.42
C CYS A 312 5.42 -2.62 19.37
N THR A 313 6.38 -3.49 19.71
CA THR A 313 7.84 -3.25 19.69
C THR A 313 8.49 -3.59 18.35
N LYS A 314 7.74 -4.22 17.42
CA LYS A 314 8.26 -4.68 16.12
C LYS A 314 8.71 -3.50 15.23
N GLY A 315 9.89 -3.64 14.65
CA GLY A 315 10.50 -2.66 13.74
C GLY A 315 9.74 -2.51 12.41
N ALA A 316 10.09 -1.49 11.61
CA ALA A 316 9.59 -1.39 10.25
C ALA A 316 10.00 -2.63 9.44
N GLY A 317 9.05 -3.34 8.82
CA GLY A 317 9.31 -4.55 8.02
C GLY A 317 9.14 -5.90 8.75
N GLN A 318 8.97 -5.91 10.08
CA GLN A 318 8.76 -7.15 10.86
C GLN A 318 7.28 -7.49 11.09
N HIS A 319 6.37 -6.70 10.53
CA HIS A 319 4.92 -6.93 10.61
C HIS A 319 4.51 -7.96 9.56
N ARG A 320 4.60 -9.25 9.88
CA ARG A 320 4.15 -10.34 8.99
C ARG A 320 2.66 -10.61 9.17
N CYS A 321 1.91 -10.70 8.07
CA CYS A 321 0.51 -11.11 8.10
C CYS A 321 0.40 -12.64 8.20
N SER A 322 -0.26 -13.14 9.24
CA SER A 322 -0.48 -14.58 9.46
C SER A 322 -1.83 -15.09 8.96
N LEU A 323 -2.67 -14.21 8.41
CA LEU A 323 -3.97 -14.59 7.84
C LEU A 323 -3.76 -15.35 6.54
N ILE A 324 -4.64 -16.31 6.24
CA ILE A 324 -4.68 -17.01 4.95
C ILE A 324 -5.29 -16.06 3.90
N CYS A 325 -4.81 -16.11 2.66
CA CYS A 325 -5.21 -15.13 1.65
C CYS A 325 -6.68 -15.27 1.21
N GLU A 326 -7.22 -16.50 1.15
CA GLU A 326 -8.58 -16.89 0.69
C GLU A 326 -9.01 -16.39 -0.70
N GLY A 327 -8.20 -15.57 -1.36
CA GLY A 327 -8.43 -15.06 -2.70
C GLY A 327 -8.44 -16.17 -3.74
N ILE A 328 -9.21 -15.99 -4.80
CA ILE A 328 -9.29 -16.96 -5.90
C ILE A 328 -7.97 -16.91 -6.69
N LYS A 329 -7.36 -18.09 -6.94
CA LYS A 329 -6.17 -18.23 -7.79
C LYS A 329 -6.50 -17.88 -9.25
N ASP A 330 -5.48 -17.75 -10.09
CA ASP A 330 -5.63 -17.45 -11.53
C ASP A 330 -6.60 -18.37 -12.29
N CYS A 331 -6.81 -19.61 -11.82
CA CYS A 331 -7.76 -20.56 -12.40
C CYS A 331 -9.25 -20.21 -12.18
N GLY A 332 -9.58 -19.22 -11.35
CA GLY A 332 -10.97 -18.78 -11.11
C GLY A 332 -11.81 -19.70 -10.22
N ILE A 333 -11.31 -20.88 -9.85
CA ILE A 333 -12.07 -21.90 -9.09
C ILE A 333 -11.43 -22.19 -7.73
N HIS A 334 -10.10 -22.34 -7.67
CA HIS A 334 -9.41 -22.75 -6.45
C HIS A 334 -8.99 -21.55 -5.58
N LYS A 335 -9.17 -21.67 -4.27
CA LYS A 335 -8.78 -20.65 -3.28
C LYS A 335 -7.27 -20.68 -2.99
N CYS A 336 -6.73 -19.53 -2.60
CA CYS A 336 -5.34 -19.37 -2.19
C CYS A 336 -5.15 -19.77 -0.73
N GLU A 337 -4.40 -20.86 -0.52
CA GLU A 337 -4.05 -21.41 0.79
C GLU A 337 -2.77 -20.79 1.37
N ASN A 338 -2.09 -19.92 0.61
CA ASN A 338 -0.90 -19.24 1.10
C ASN A 338 -1.27 -18.19 2.15
N LEU A 339 -0.31 -17.88 3.02
CA LEU A 339 -0.38 -16.69 3.86
C LEU A 339 -0.63 -15.45 3.00
N CYS A 340 -1.36 -14.49 3.57
CA CYS A 340 -1.74 -13.25 2.92
C CYS A 340 -0.50 -12.53 2.42
N HIS A 341 -0.42 -12.40 1.10
CA HIS A 341 0.72 -11.83 0.39
C HIS A 341 0.29 -10.53 -0.30
N SER A 342 1.28 -9.78 -0.79
CA SER A 342 1.02 -8.66 -1.67
C SER A 342 0.91 -9.14 -3.13
N GLY A 343 0.02 -8.52 -3.91
CA GLY A 343 -0.22 -8.87 -5.32
C GLY A 343 -1.29 -9.95 -5.55
N SER A 344 -1.51 -10.28 -6.83
CA SER A 344 -2.47 -11.30 -7.27
C SER A 344 -2.03 -12.71 -6.88
N CYS A 345 -2.99 -13.61 -6.65
CA CYS A 345 -2.69 -15.01 -6.33
C CYS A 345 -1.99 -15.69 -7.52
N GLY A 346 -0.92 -16.43 -7.25
CA GLY A 346 -0.13 -17.14 -8.27
C GLY A 346 -0.87 -18.34 -8.91
N PRO A 347 -0.19 -19.06 -9.83
CA PRO A 347 -0.82 -20.10 -10.62
C PRO A 347 -1.32 -21.28 -9.79
N CYS A 348 -2.49 -21.81 -10.16
CA CYS A 348 -3.04 -22.99 -9.52
C CYS A 348 -2.22 -24.24 -9.83
N ARG A 349 -1.72 -24.90 -8.78
CA ARG A 349 -0.91 -26.13 -8.84
C ARG A 349 -1.72 -27.42 -8.61
N VAL A 350 -3.04 -27.35 -8.63
CA VAL A 350 -3.88 -28.55 -8.53
C VAL A 350 -3.65 -29.43 -9.76
N GLU A 351 -3.28 -30.68 -9.54
CA GLU A 351 -3.09 -31.68 -10.59
C GLU A 351 -4.45 -32.27 -11.01
N ILE A 352 -4.72 -32.24 -12.30
CA ILE A 352 -5.92 -32.80 -12.92
C ILE A 352 -5.49 -34.08 -13.63
N ARG A 353 -6.15 -35.19 -13.27
CA ARG A 353 -5.90 -36.54 -13.81
C ARG A 353 -6.59 -36.82 -15.14
N GLU A 354 -7.35 -35.86 -15.63
CA GLU A 354 -8.04 -35.93 -16.91
C GLU A 354 -7.30 -35.07 -17.96
N GLY A 355 -7.06 -35.69 -19.12
CA GLY A 355 -6.56 -34.98 -20.28
C GLY A 355 -7.59 -34.01 -20.83
N VAL A 356 -7.15 -33.03 -21.61
CA VAL A 356 -8.06 -32.10 -22.30
C VAL A 356 -7.68 -31.99 -23.76
N SER A 357 -8.66 -32.09 -24.65
CA SER A 357 -8.48 -31.84 -26.08
C SER A 357 -9.33 -30.69 -26.60
N CYS A 358 -8.92 -30.16 -27.74
CA CYS A 358 -9.77 -29.31 -28.58
C CYS A 358 -11.01 -30.10 -29.04
N CYS A 359 -12.08 -29.38 -29.43
CA CYS A 359 -13.24 -29.99 -30.09
C CYS A 359 -12.87 -30.81 -31.34
N CYS A 360 -11.74 -30.49 -31.96
CA CYS A 360 -11.21 -31.12 -33.17
C CYS A 360 -10.36 -32.38 -32.95
N GLY A 361 -10.03 -32.73 -31.71
CA GLY A 361 -9.07 -33.79 -31.37
C GLY A 361 -7.59 -33.54 -31.69
N ARG A 362 -7.23 -32.58 -32.57
CA ARG A 362 -5.84 -32.32 -33.02
C ARG A 362 -4.89 -31.81 -31.92
N VAL A 363 -5.41 -31.05 -30.96
CA VAL A 363 -4.64 -30.61 -29.79
C VAL A 363 -5.13 -31.39 -28.60
N TYR A 364 -4.24 -32.15 -27.97
CA TYR A 364 -4.49 -32.93 -26.77
C TYR A 364 -3.39 -32.69 -25.76
N VAL A 365 -3.77 -32.41 -24.51
CA VAL A 365 -2.87 -32.30 -23.37
C VAL A 365 -3.12 -33.52 -22.48
N PRO A 366 -2.16 -34.46 -22.37
CA PRO A 366 -2.31 -35.66 -21.56
C PRO A 366 -2.29 -35.33 -20.05
N PRO A 367 -2.91 -36.18 -19.21
CA PRO A 367 -2.75 -36.10 -17.76
C PRO A 367 -1.39 -36.66 -17.30
N PRO A 368 -0.85 -36.26 -16.14
CA PRO A 368 -1.39 -35.25 -15.21
C PRO A 368 -1.04 -33.84 -15.67
N ARG A 369 -2.03 -32.94 -15.68
CA ARG A 369 -1.85 -31.52 -16.04
C ARG A 369 -2.15 -30.63 -14.84
N LEU A 370 -1.53 -29.45 -14.77
CA LEU A 370 -1.90 -28.46 -13.76
C LEU A 370 -3.18 -27.75 -14.17
N CYS A 371 -3.98 -27.34 -13.20
CA CYS A 371 -5.19 -26.55 -13.43
C CYS A 371 -4.90 -25.24 -14.20
N SER A 372 -3.73 -24.65 -13.98
CA SER A 372 -3.25 -23.45 -14.68
C SER A 372 -2.64 -23.72 -16.07
N THR A 373 -2.53 -24.98 -16.50
CA THR A 373 -2.01 -25.31 -17.83
C THR A 373 -2.94 -24.75 -18.91
N ARG A 374 -2.45 -23.76 -19.66
CA ARG A 374 -3.18 -23.26 -20.84
C ARG A 374 -3.12 -24.29 -21.95
N ILE A 375 -4.28 -24.57 -22.53
CA ILE A 375 -4.39 -25.41 -23.72
C ILE A 375 -3.80 -24.63 -24.90
N PRO A 376 -2.90 -25.21 -25.70
CA PRO A 376 -2.41 -24.58 -26.92
C PRO A 376 -3.57 -24.18 -27.82
N GLN A 377 -3.48 -23.02 -28.46
CA GLN A 377 -4.50 -22.59 -29.41
C GLN A 377 -4.47 -23.49 -30.64
N CYS A 378 -5.62 -24.06 -30.99
CA CYS A 378 -5.75 -24.81 -32.22
C CYS A 378 -6.13 -23.86 -33.35
N SER A 379 -5.35 -23.86 -34.43
CA SER A 379 -5.59 -23.03 -35.63
C SER A 379 -6.64 -23.61 -36.58
N SER A 380 -7.19 -24.79 -36.28
CA SER A 380 -8.23 -25.42 -37.11
C SER A 380 -9.60 -24.79 -36.87
N VAL A 381 -10.48 -24.83 -37.88
CA VAL A 381 -11.89 -24.43 -37.70
C VAL A 381 -12.61 -25.43 -36.79
N CYS A 382 -13.46 -24.93 -35.89
CA CYS A 382 -14.23 -25.77 -35.00
C CYS A 382 -15.24 -26.64 -35.78
N PRO A 383 -15.33 -27.96 -35.52
CA PRO A 383 -16.28 -28.83 -36.23
C PRO A 383 -17.73 -28.74 -35.71
N ARG A 384 -17.97 -27.98 -34.63
CA ARG A 384 -19.30 -27.89 -34.01
C ARG A 384 -20.20 -26.96 -34.83
N LYS A 385 -21.41 -27.44 -35.12
CA LYS A 385 -22.47 -26.63 -35.73
C LYS A 385 -23.14 -25.78 -34.66
N CYS A 386 -23.57 -24.56 -35.02
CA CYS A 386 -24.41 -23.75 -34.15
C CYS A 386 -25.79 -24.39 -33.98
N ASN A 387 -26.63 -23.86 -33.08
CA ASN A 387 -27.98 -24.38 -32.84
C ASN A 387 -28.86 -24.40 -34.11
N MET A 388 -28.58 -23.54 -35.08
CA MET A 388 -29.28 -23.48 -36.36
C MET A 388 -28.66 -24.37 -37.45
N GLY A 389 -27.59 -25.12 -37.13
CA GLY A 389 -26.95 -26.06 -38.04
C GLY A 389 -25.82 -25.49 -38.91
N HIS A 390 -25.49 -24.20 -38.79
CA HIS A 390 -24.39 -23.57 -39.55
C HIS A 390 -23.01 -23.97 -39.01
N LEU A 391 -22.02 -24.06 -39.91
CA LEU A 391 -20.62 -24.25 -39.57
C LEU A 391 -19.92 -22.89 -39.53
N ASP A 392 -19.77 -22.31 -38.33
CA ASP A 392 -19.09 -21.03 -38.16
C ASP A 392 -17.57 -21.15 -38.29
N SER A 393 -16.97 -20.24 -39.03
CA SER A 393 -15.51 -20.16 -39.23
C SER A 393 -14.79 -19.53 -38.04
N HIS A 394 -14.92 -20.12 -36.84
CA HIS A 394 -14.16 -19.71 -35.67
C HIS A 394 -13.06 -20.73 -35.33
N SER A 395 -11.96 -20.24 -34.76
CA SER A 395 -10.84 -21.08 -34.33
C SER A 395 -11.27 -22.09 -33.27
N CYS A 396 -10.72 -23.29 -33.34
CA CYS A 396 -11.09 -24.37 -32.46
C CYS A 396 -10.70 -24.05 -31.01
N HIS A 397 -11.55 -24.45 -30.08
CA HIS A 397 -11.40 -24.23 -28.65
C HIS A 397 -11.48 -25.57 -27.90
N SER A 398 -11.28 -25.51 -26.58
CA SER A 398 -11.44 -26.66 -25.70
C SER A 398 -12.85 -27.26 -25.80
N MET A 399 -12.96 -28.58 -25.72
CA MET A 399 -14.24 -29.29 -25.75
C MET A 399 -15.22 -28.82 -24.66
N TYR A 400 -14.71 -28.36 -23.52
CA TYR A 400 -15.51 -27.93 -22.37
C TYR A 400 -15.98 -26.48 -22.47
N LYS A 401 -15.45 -25.70 -23.42
CA LYS A 401 -15.89 -24.33 -23.66
C LYS A 401 -17.05 -24.33 -24.66
N ALA A 402 -18.07 -23.52 -24.41
CA ALA A 402 -19.12 -23.26 -25.39
C ALA A 402 -18.55 -22.57 -26.64
N CYS A 403 -19.12 -22.86 -27.80
CA CYS A 403 -18.76 -22.16 -29.04
C CYS A 403 -19.10 -20.66 -28.91
N PRO A 404 -18.28 -19.77 -29.49
CA PRO A 404 -18.64 -18.37 -29.64
C PRO A 404 -19.94 -18.22 -30.45
N PRO A 405 -20.63 -17.08 -30.32
CA PRO A 405 -21.86 -16.79 -31.06
C PRO A 405 -21.64 -16.91 -32.58
N CYS A 406 -22.62 -17.51 -33.25
CA CYS A 406 -22.64 -17.77 -34.68
C CYS A 406 -22.69 -16.48 -35.52
N SER A 407 -21.61 -16.19 -36.24
CA SER A 407 -21.47 -15.01 -37.12
C SER A 407 -22.03 -15.23 -38.52
N PHE A 408 -22.56 -16.42 -38.83
CA PHE A 408 -23.19 -16.70 -40.11
C PHE A 408 -24.35 -15.72 -40.37
N LEU A 409 -24.34 -15.06 -41.53
CA LEU A 409 -25.31 -14.04 -41.88
C LEU A 409 -26.61 -14.68 -42.38
N THR A 410 -27.73 -14.27 -41.79
CA THR A 410 -29.08 -14.76 -42.11
C THR A 410 -30.02 -13.60 -42.41
N THR A 411 -31.11 -13.87 -43.12
CA THR A 411 -32.20 -12.90 -43.31
C THR A 411 -33.30 -13.20 -42.29
N ARG A 412 -33.69 -12.21 -41.48
CA ARG A 412 -34.67 -12.39 -40.41
C ARG A 412 -35.70 -11.27 -40.40
N MET A 413 -36.93 -11.59 -40.00
CA MET A 413 -37.95 -10.58 -39.74
C MET A 413 -37.51 -9.66 -38.60
N CYS A 414 -37.69 -8.36 -38.78
CA CYS A 414 -37.48 -7.37 -37.74
C CYS A 414 -38.28 -7.73 -36.49
N THR A 415 -37.72 -7.50 -35.29
CA THR A 415 -38.37 -7.78 -33.99
C THR A 415 -39.70 -7.06 -33.81
N ASN A 416 -39.91 -5.93 -34.49
CA ASN A 416 -41.18 -5.20 -34.50
C ASN A 416 -42.01 -5.47 -35.78
N ASN A 417 -41.71 -6.52 -36.54
CA ASN A 417 -42.41 -6.95 -37.76
C ASN A 417 -42.54 -5.90 -38.87
N HIS A 418 -41.60 -4.96 -38.99
CA HIS A 418 -41.65 -3.96 -40.06
C HIS A 418 -41.21 -4.51 -41.42
N THR A 419 -40.04 -5.14 -41.49
CA THR A 419 -39.44 -5.66 -42.74
C THR A 419 -38.47 -6.81 -42.45
N LEU A 420 -38.14 -7.59 -43.49
CA LEU A 420 -37.03 -8.54 -43.47
C LEU A 420 -35.71 -7.76 -43.49
N VAL A 421 -34.83 -8.07 -42.53
CA VAL A 421 -33.49 -7.51 -42.42
C VAL A 421 -32.49 -8.57 -42.86
N ALA A 422 -31.75 -8.30 -43.93
CA ALA A 422 -30.65 -9.14 -44.39
C ALA A 422 -29.39 -8.87 -43.56
N ASN A 423 -28.40 -9.76 -43.65
CA ASN A 423 -27.11 -9.66 -42.95
C ASN A 423 -27.22 -9.62 -41.41
N VAL A 424 -28.20 -10.34 -40.85
CA VAL A 424 -28.34 -10.51 -39.40
C VAL A 424 -27.55 -11.74 -38.98
N GLU A 425 -26.55 -11.55 -38.12
CA GLU A 425 -25.80 -12.66 -37.53
C GLU A 425 -26.76 -13.68 -36.90
N CYS A 426 -26.55 -14.95 -37.16
CA CYS A 426 -27.42 -16.02 -36.70
C CYS A 426 -27.56 -16.03 -35.17
N SER A 427 -26.51 -15.68 -34.41
CA SER A 427 -26.56 -15.53 -32.95
C SER A 427 -27.39 -14.35 -32.46
N SER A 428 -27.65 -13.35 -33.29
CA SER A 428 -28.44 -12.19 -32.90
C SER A 428 -29.89 -12.63 -32.68
N LEU A 429 -30.39 -12.57 -31.45
CA LEU A 429 -31.79 -12.89 -31.13
C LEU A 429 -32.78 -11.89 -31.75
N PHE A 430 -32.32 -10.66 -32.02
CA PHE A 430 -33.14 -9.56 -32.47
C PHE A 430 -32.58 -8.96 -33.77
N ALA A 431 -33.48 -8.55 -34.66
CA ALA A 431 -33.15 -7.82 -35.88
C ALA A 431 -33.89 -6.49 -35.84
N PHE A 432 -33.17 -5.38 -36.03
CA PHE A 432 -33.77 -4.04 -36.06
C PHE A 432 -33.66 -3.48 -37.48
N CYS A 433 -34.79 -3.08 -38.04
CA CYS A 433 -34.83 -2.39 -39.33
C CYS A 433 -34.56 -0.89 -39.15
N THR A 434 -34.27 -0.20 -40.25
CA THR A 434 -34.04 1.25 -40.30
C THR A 434 -35.33 2.07 -40.39
N THR A 435 -36.51 1.45 -40.26
CA THR A 435 -37.80 2.15 -40.27
C THR A 435 -38.10 2.79 -38.91
N ARG A 436 -38.85 3.90 -38.91
CA ARG A 436 -39.32 4.57 -37.67
C ARG A 436 -40.36 3.70 -36.95
N CYS A 437 -40.32 3.69 -35.62
CA CYS A 437 -41.17 2.82 -34.80
C CYS A 437 -42.67 3.17 -34.87
N ASN A 438 -43.04 4.46 -34.91
CA ASN A 438 -44.42 4.96 -35.03
C ASN A 438 -45.45 4.49 -33.97
N LYS A 439 -45.07 3.68 -32.98
CA LYS A 439 -45.94 3.32 -31.85
C LYS A 439 -46.31 4.57 -31.04
N LYS A 440 -47.54 4.62 -30.53
CA LYS A 440 -48.04 5.72 -29.69
C LYS A 440 -47.32 5.71 -28.35
N ILE A 441 -46.79 6.86 -27.94
CA ILE A 441 -46.17 7.06 -26.63
C ILE A 441 -47.16 7.69 -25.63
N ALA A 442 -46.81 7.72 -24.34
CA ALA A 442 -47.71 8.17 -23.27
C ALA A 442 -48.30 9.59 -23.47
N CYS A 443 -47.60 10.51 -24.14
CA CYS A 443 -48.12 11.84 -24.45
C CYS A 443 -49.03 11.90 -25.70
N GLY A 444 -49.37 10.76 -26.30
CA GLY A 444 -50.24 10.64 -27.49
C GLY A 444 -49.52 10.81 -28.83
N HIS A 445 -48.25 11.24 -28.81
CA HIS A 445 -47.39 11.39 -29.98
C HIS A 445 -46.91 10.04 -30.56
N ARG A 446 -46.34 10.05 -31.77
CA ARG A 446 -45.74 8.84 -32.40
C ARG A 446 -44.25 8.78 -32.11
N CYS A 447 -43.74 7.61 -31.73
CA CYS A 447 -42.32 7.43 -31.41
C CYS A 447 -41.42 7.80 -32.62
N PRO A 448 -40.53 8.81 -32.48
CA PRO A 448 -39.66 9.26 -33.57
C PRO A 448 -38.41 8.39 -33.76
N ARG A 449 -38.14 7.46 -32.82
CA ARG A 449 -36.96 6.60 -32.85
C ARG A 449 -37.08 5.57 -33.98
N LEU A 450 -35.94 5.16 -34.54
CA LEU A 450 -35.85 3.96 -35.37
C LEU A 450 -36.30 2.74 -34.56
N CYS A 451 -36.60 1.64 -35.25
CA CYS A 451 -36.97 0.38 -34.62
C CYS A 451 -36.00 0.03 -33.48
N HIS A 452 -36.52 0.02 -32.25
CA HIS A 452 -35.73 -0.14 -31.04
C HIS A 452 -36.30 -1.26 -30.17
N LYS A 453 -35.49 -1.70 -29.20
CA LYS A 453 -35.88 -2.66 -28.17
C LYS A 453 -36.58 -1.94 -27.01
N GLY A 454 -37.56 -2.59 -26.40
CA GLY A 454 -38.28 -2.09 -25.21
C GLY A 454 -39.48 -1.19 -25.52
N GLU A 455 -40.20 -0.81 -24.47
CA GLU A 455 -41.34 0.10 -24.57
C GLU A 455 -40.90 1.49 -25.07
N CYS A 456 -41.80 2.17 -25.79
CA CYS A 456 -41.54 3.52 -26.28
C CYS A 456 -41.71 4.53 -25.13
N ILE A 457 -40.74 4.54 -24.23
CA ILE A 457 -40.67 5.45 -23.08
C ILE A 457 -39.91 6.74 -23.41
N ILE A 458 -40.42 7.86 -22.91
CA ILE A 458 -39.67 9.13 -22.83
C ILE A 458 -38.82 9.01 -21.56
N GLN A 459 -37.50 8.80 -21.72
CA GLN A 459 -36.64 8.31 -20.63
C GLN A 459 -36.44 9.29 -19.46
N ASN A 460 -36.82 10.57 -19.59
CA ASN A 460 -36.80 11.53 -18.48
C ASN A 460 -37.92 12.58 -18.65
N LYS A 461 -38.56 12.93 -17.52
CA LYS A 461 -39.52 14.03 -17.27
C LYS A 461 -39.92 14.88 -18.50
N SER A 462 -41.16 14.76 -18.98
CA SER A 462 -42.02 15.78 -19.65
C SER A 462 -41.48 16.73 -20.75
N SER A 463 -40.18 16.73 -21.11
CA SER A 463 -39.55 17.76 -21.94
C SER A 463 -38.89 17.25 -23.23
N ASP A 464 -38.73 15.94 -23.40
CA ASP A 464 -37.96 15.38 -24.53
C ASP A 464 -38.81 15.07 -25.77
N CYS A 465 -40.14 15.20 -25.67
CA CYS A 465 -40.99 15.18 -26.85
C CYS A 465 -40.96 16.54 -27.55
N ASN A 466 -40.01 16.72 -28.47
CA ASN A 466 -39.91 17.91 -29.32
C ASN A 466 -41.01 17.99 -30.41
N GLN A 467 -42.00 17.08 -30.40
CA GLN A 467 -43.13 17.15 -31.34
C GLN A 467 -44.10 18.27 -30.93
N ILE A 468 -44.68 18.91 -31.95
CA ILE A 468 -45.67 19.97 -31.77
C ILE A 468 -46.94 19.35 -31.15
N CYS A 469 -47.55 20.04 -30.19
CA CYS A 469 -48.77 19.59 -29.56
C CYS A 469 -49.92 19.55 -30.58
N LEU A 470 -50.66 18.44 -30.64
CA LEU A 470 -51.77 18.27 -31.60
C LEU A 470 -53.15 18.49 -30.93
N THR A 471 -53.17 19.10 -29.75
CA THR A 471 -54.42 19.43 -29.05
C THR A 471 -55.04 20.69 -29.65
N LYS A 472 -56.35 20.64 -29.95
CA LYS A 472 -57.13 21.80 -30.43
C LYS A 472 -57.28 22.85 -29.32
N LEU A 473 -57.12 24.12 -29.66
CA LEU A 473 -57.36 25.24 -28.73
C LEU A 473 -58.87 25.37 -28.46
N LYS A 474 -59.28 25.88 -27.29
CA LYS A 474 -60.71 25.98 -26.93
C LYS A 474 -61.47 27.06 -27.69
N GLU A 475 -60.79 28.17 -28.02
CA GLU A 475 -61.38 29.38 -28.61
C GLU A 475 -61.30 29.41 -30.15
N CYS A 476 -60.63 28.44 -30.78
CA CYS A 476 -60.53 28.35 -32.24
C CYS A 476 -60.20 26.93 -32.68
N GLU A 477 -60.51 26.56 -33.92
CA GLU A 477 -60.24 25.22 -34.47
C GLU A 477 -58.76 24.93 -34.77
N HIS A 478 -57.85 25.80 -34.33
CA HIS A 478 -56.41 25.71 -34.57
C HIS A 478 -55.70 24.86 -33.50
N PHE A 479 -54.62 24.17 -33.92
CA PHE A 479 -53.83 23.29 -33.05
C PHE A 479 -52.73 24.05 -32.28
N CYS A 480 -52.39 23.57 -31.09
CA CYS A 480 -51.36 24.18 -30.25
C CYS A 480 -49.95 24.06 -30.87
N LYS A 481 -49.40 25.16 -31.42
CA LYS A 481 -48.06 25.18 -32.04
C LYS A 481 -46.86 25.07 -31.08
N LYS A 482 -47.08 24.87 -29.78
CA LYS A 482 -45.99 24.71 -28.80
C LYS A 482 -45.48 23.26 -28.77
N LYS A 483 -44.24 23.08 -28.30
CA LYS A 483 -43.68 21.75 -28.00
C LYS A 483 -44.61 21.00 -27.03
N CYS A 484 -44.55 19.67 -27.08
CA CYS A 484 -45.29 18.81 -26.16
C CYS A 484 -44.99 19.23 -24.72
N HIS A 485 -46.06 19.49 -23.97
CA HIS A 485 -46.01 19.98 -22.60
C HIS A 485 -46.76 19.04 -21.64
N PHE A 486 -46.94 17.78 -22.05
CA PHE A 486 -47.51 16.73 -21.21
C PHE A 486 -46.63 16.52 -19.96
N PRO A 487 -47.20 16.41 -18.74
CA PRO A 487 -48.62 16.20 -18.41
C PRO A 487 -49.43 17.48 -18.17
N ASN A 488 -48.83 18.66 -18.34
CA ASN A 488 -49.51 19.93 -18.05
C ASN A 488 -50.59 20.22 -19.12
N LYS A 489 -51.62 20.98 -18.73
CA LYS A 489 -52.64 21.48 -19.66
C LYS A 489 -52.01 22.43 -20.68
N CYS A 490 -52.61 22.55 -21.86
CA CYS A 490 -52.19 23.55 -22.84
C CYS A 490 -52.20 24.94 -22.22
N PRO A 491 -51.08 25.69 -22.28
CA PRO A 491 -51.05 27.05 -21.78
C PRO A 491 -52.05 27.90 -22.57
N ASP A 492 -52.75 28.79 -21.87
CA ASP A 492 -53.79 29.65 -22.42
C ASP A 492 -53.14 30.76 -23.27
N VAL A 493 -52.81 30.39 -24.51
CA VAL A 493 -52.06 31.23 -25.44
C VAL A 493 -52.99 31.57 -26.57
N SER A 494 -53.19 32.87 -26.75
CA SER A 494 -53.99 33.46 -27.80
C SER A 494 -53.47 33.01 -29.18
N CYS A 495 -54.36 32.54 -30.05
CA CYS A 495 -54.00 32.02 -31.37
C CYS A 495 -53.43 33.09 -32.30
N THR A 496 -52.17 32.94 -32.71
CA THR A 496 -51.46 33.86 -33.62
C THR A 496 -51.57 33.46 -35.10
N GLU A 497 -52.39 32.46 -35.46
CA GLU A 497 -52.60 32.13 -36.86
C GLU A 497 -53.18 33.30 -37.64
N ILE A 498 -52.69 33.52 -38.85
CA ILE A 498 -53.17 34.61 -39.70
C ILE A 498 -54.38 34.11 -40.47
N VAL A 499 -55.52 34.76 -40.28
CA VAL A 499 -56.77 34.53 -41.00
C VAL A 499 -56.97 35.67 -42.01
N GLU A 500 -57.32 35.32 -43.24
CA GLU A 500 -57.62 36.28 -44.30
C GLU A 500 -59.09 36.69 -44.24
N ILE A 501 -59.35 37.98 -44.06
CA ILE A 501 -60.69 38.58 -44.15
C ILE A 501 -60.84 39.22 -45.52
N LYS A 502 -61.93 38.94 -46.23
CA LYS A 502 -62.25 39.53 -47.53
C LYS A 502 -63.39 40.56 -47.41
N CYS A 503 -63.48 41.52 -48.33
CA CYS A 503 -64.73 42.26 -48.55
C CYS A 503 -65.82 41.33 -49.10
N ASP A 504 -67.08 41.76 -49.04
CA ASP A 504 -68.20 41.04 -49.71
C ASP A 504 -67.96 40.85 -51.21
N CYS A 505 -67.20 41.76 -51.82
CA CYS A 505 -66.79 41.74 -53.20
C CYS A 505 -65.62 40.80 -53.54
N GLY A 506 -65.00 40.14 -52.54
CA GLY A 506 -63.81 39.30 -52.68
C GLY A 506 -62.49 40.01 -53.02
N TYR A 507 -62.52 41.27 -53.47
CA TYR A 507 -61.35 41.99 -54.00
C TYR A 507 -60.38 42.53 -52.96
N ARG A 508 -60.88 43.03 -51.81
CA ARG A 508 -60.01 43.46 -50.71
C ARG A 508 -59.80 42.28 -49.78
N VAL A 509 -58.54 41.93 -49.56
CA VAL A 509 -58.13 40.92 -48.58
C VAL A 509 -57.25 41.60 -47.55
N ASN A 510 -57.51 41.37 -46.27
CA ASN A 510 -56.63 41.79 -45.18
C ASN A 510 -56.29 40.59 -44.30
N LYS A 511 -55.08 40.59 -43.76
CA LYS A 511 -54.52 39.51 -42.95
C LYS A 511 -54.54 39.94 -41.49
N VAL A 512 -55.37 39.29 -40.67
CA VAL A 512 -55.42 39.54 -39.23
C VAL A 512 -55.09 38.27 -38.46
N THR A 513 -54.66 38.38 -37.20
CA THR A 513 -54.50 37.19 -36.36
C THR A 513 -55.86 36.62 -35.96
N CYS A 514 -55.94 35.31 -35.73
CA CYS A 514 -57.14 34.58 -35.35
C CYS A 514 -57.75 35.16 -34.07
N THR A 515 -56.92 35.59 -33.12
CA THR A 515 -57.36 36.30 -31.92
C THR A 515 -58.04 37.63 -32.20
N ASN A 516 -57.47 38.42 -33.10
CA ASN A 516 -58.05 39.71 -33.48
C ASN A 516 -59.34 39.50 -34.27
N PHE A 517 -59.39 38.50 -35.14
CA PHE A 517 -60.62 38.11 -35.86
C PHE A 517 -61.73 37.67 -34.90
N TYR A 518 -61.41 36.81 -33.93
CA TYR A 518 -62.38 36.31 -32.95
C TYR A 518 -62.85 37.42 -32.00
N TRP A 519 -61.95 38.32 -31.57
CA TRP A 519 -62.30 39.51 -30.80
C TRP A 519 -63.20 40.46 -31.60
N LEU A 520 -62.87 40.73 -32.87
CA LEU A 520 -63.69 41.56 -33.78
C LEU A 520 -65.08 40.95 -33.98
N LYS A 521 -65.15 39.63 -34.20
CA LYS A 521 -66.42 38.90 -34.32
C LYS A 521 -67.26 39.04 -33.04
N HIS A 522 -66.67 38.82 -31.86
CA HIS A 522 -67.37 38.98 -30.58
C HIS A 522 -67.80 40.43 -30.29
N TYR A 523 -66.97 41.42 -30.61
CA TYR A 523 -67.28 42.85 -30.40
C TYR A 523 -68.44 43.31 -31.28
N VAL A 524 -68.44 42.94 -32.57
CA VAL A 524 -69.53 43.25 -33.51
C VAL A 524 -70.84 42.60 -33.08
N THR A 525 -70.81 41.33 -32.64
CA THR A 525 -72.02 40.65 -32.13
C THR A 525 -72.60 41.25 -30.86
N LYS A 526 -71.81 42.03 -30.09
CA LYS A 526 -72.23 42.58 -28.79
C LYS A 526 -72.71 44.04 -28.86
N ASN A 527 -72.24 44.82 -29.84
CA ASN A 527 -72.46 46.27 -29.92
C ASN A 527 -73.37 46.74 -31.08
N ALA A 528 -73.82 45.84 -31.97
CA ALA A 528 -74.76 46.18 -33.05
C ALA A 528 -75.77 45.04 -33.32
N PRO A 529 -76.83 44.89 -32.48
CA PRO A 529 -77.80 43.81 -32.65
C PRO A 529 -78.83 44.03 -33.78
N SER A 530 -78.84 45.20 -34.45
CA SER A 530 -79.98 45.62 -35.29
C SER A 530 -79.74 45.65 -36.82
N GLN A 531 -78.61 45.13 -37.32
CA GLN A 531 -78.39 44.94 -38.77
C GLN A 531 -77.62 43.64 -39.10
N VAL A 532 -77.91 42.56 -38.38
CA VAL A 532 -77.36 41.24 -38.70
C VAL A 532 -78.48 40.20 -38.61
N SER A 533 -78.97 39.75 -39.78
CA SER A 533 -79.79 38.55 -39.90
C SER A 533 -78.99 37.36 -39.37
N ILE A 534 -79.59 36.57 -38.49
CA ILE A 534 -78.95 35.57 -37.63
C ILE A 534 -78.41 34.31 -38.38
N GLU A 535 -78.43 34.26 -39.70
CA GLU A 535 -78.04 33.05 -40.45
C GLU A 535 -76.60 33.03 -41.02
N ASP A 536 -75.86 34.15 -41.02
CA ASP A 536 -74.49 34.17 -41.54
C ASP A 536 -73.48 34.72 -40.53
N SER A 537 -73.19 33.91 -39.50
CA SER A 537 -72.13 34.17 -38.51
C SER A 537 -70.70 34.04 -39.08
N SER A 538 -70.55 34.16 -40.39
CA SER A 538 -69.32 33.98 -41.18
C SER A 538 -68.83 35.24 -41.91
N LYS A 539 -69.55 36.39 -41.84
CA LYS A 539 -69.10 37.62 -42.52
C LYS A 539 -68.87 38.80 -41.58
N VAL A 540 -67.80 38.72 -40.79
CA VAL A 540 -67.04 39.94 -40.49
C VAL A 540 -66.22 40.24 -41.74
N CYS A 541 -66.76 41.03 -42.65
CA CYS A 541 -66.11 41.39 -43.92
C CYS A 541 -65.60 42.84 -43.87
N LEU A 542 -64.64 43.17 -44.74
CA LEU A 542 -64.15 44.53 -44.90
C LEU A 542 -65.15 45.37 -45.73
N PRO A 543 -65.40 46.65 -45.40
CA PRO A 543 -66.25 47.51 -46.23
C PRO A 543 -65.62 47.74 -47.61
N CYS A 544 -66.44 47.74 -48.67
CA CYS A 544 -65.98 48.02 -50.03
C CYS A 544 -65.60 49.51 -50.21
N ASN A 545 -64.53 49.79 -50.95
CA ASN A 545 -64.12 51.15 -51.33
C ASN A 545 -64.34 51.41 -52.84
N ASP A 546 -64.04 52.62 -53.31
CA ASP A 546 -64.23 53.01 -54.73
C ASP A 546 -63.50 52.12 -55.73
N ARG A 547 -62.38 51.54 -55.30
CA ARG A 547 -61.59 50.62 -56.11
C ARG A 547 -62.30 49.27 -56.29
N CYS A 548 -63.02 48.78 -55.26
CA CYS A 548 -63.90 47.61 -55.40
C CYS A 548 -65.06 47.87 -56.38
N ARG A 549 -65.67 49.06 -56.30
CA ARG A 549 -66.77 49.45 -57.19
C ARG A 549 -66.31 49.53 -58.66
N THR A 550 -65.15 50.15 -58.87
CA THR A 550 -64.51 50.24 -60.19
C THR A 550 -64.19 48.86 -60.74
N ASN A 551 -63.64 47.97 -59.90
CA ASN A 551 -63.27 46.65 -60.35
C ASN A 551 -64.49 45.73 -60.63
N SER A 552 -65.54 45.82 -59.81
CA SER A 552 -66.81 45.13 -60.09
C SER A 552 -67.43 45.60 -61.41
N ARG A 553 -67.37 46.91 -61.70
CA ARG A 553 -67.81 47.46 -63.00
C ARG A 553 -66.97 46.94 -64.16
N ASN A 554 -65.64 46.92 -64.03
CA ASN A 554 -64.73 46.39 -65.06
C ASN A 554 -64.93 44.89 -65.29
N TYR A 555 -65.17 44.12 -64.22
CA TYR A 555 -65.46 42.69 -64.29
C TYR A 555 -66.78 42.42 -65.04
N SER A 556 -67.85 43.15 -64.72
CA SER A 556 -69.12 43.05 -65.45
C SER A 556 -68.98 43.45 -66.92
N LEU A 557 -68.16 44.45 -67.22
CA LEU A 557 -67.88 44.87 -68.60
C LEU A 557 -67.10 43.79 -69.37
N ALA A 558 -66.08 43.19 -68.75
CA ALA A 558 -65.29 42.11 -69.35
C ALA A 558 -66.14 40.86 -69.65
N LEU A 559 -67.05 40.49 -68.74
CA LEU A 559 -68.01 39.42 -68.97
C LEU A 559 -68.97 39.73 -70.13
N ALA A 560 -69.47 40.97 -70.22
CA ALA A 560 -70.33 41.41 -71.32
C ALA A 560 -69.63 41.39 -72.68
N LEU A 561 -68.29 41.57 -72.70
CA LEU A 561 -67.45 41.49 -73.89
C LEU A 561 -66.90 40.08 -74.17
N GLY A 562 -67.33 39.06 -73.41
CA GLY A 562 -66.93 37.66 -73.62
C GLY A 562 -65.48 37.34 -73.22
N ILE A 563 -64.83 38.21 -72.44
CA ILE A 563 -63.43 38.03 -72.00
C ILE A 563 -63.42 37.16 -70.74
N ASN A 564 -62.68 36.04 -70.76
CA ASN A 564 -62.54 35.16 -69.61
C ASN A 564 -61.56 35.73 -68.58
N VAL A 565 -62.13 36.26 -67.49
CA VAL A 565 -61.40 37.01 -66.45
C VAL A 565 -60.47 36.14 -65.59
N GLU A 566 -60.62 34.80 -65.60
CA GLU A 566 -59.74 33.90 -64.85
C GLU A 566 -58.39 33.68 -65.53
N THR A 567 -58.35 33.79 -66.87
CA THR A 567 -57.11 33.59 -67.63
C THR A 567 -56.25 34.85 -67.70
N HIS A 568 -56.82 36.05 -67.50
CA HIS A 568 -56.11 37.33 -67.62
C HIS A 568 -56.44 38.27 -66.44
N PRO A 569 -55.85 38.06 -65.24
CA PRO A 569 -56.19 38.77 -64.01
C PRO A 569 -55.85 40.28 -64.03
N ASP A 570 -54.98 40.72 -64.94
CA ASP A 570 -54.52 42.12 -65.04
C ASP A 570 -55.56 43.07 -65.64
N PHE A 571 -56.59 42.57 -66.34
CA PHE A 571 -57.64 43.41 -66.97
C PHE A 571 -58.53 44.12 -65.94
N CYS A 572 -58.65 43.56 -64.74
CA CYS A 572 -59.36 44.16 -63.62
C CYS A 572 -58.61 45.34 -62.97
N ALA A 573 -57.31 45.51 -63.25
CA ALA A 573 -56.48 46.54 -62.62
C ALA A 573 -56.34 47.84 -63.43
N ILE A 574 -56.89 47.92 -64.65
CA ILE A 574 -56.64 49.02 -65.59
C ILE A 574 -57.71 50.12 -65.46
N PRO A 575 -57.34 51.41 -65.32
CA PRO A 575 -58.30 52.52 -65.29
C PRO A 575 -59.14 52.58 -66.58
N SER A 576 -60.43 52.90 -66.47
CA SER A 576 -61.39 52.82 -67.59
C SER A 576 -61.03 53.68 -68.82
N THR A 577 -60.15 54.67 -68.65
CA THR A 577 -59.65 55.53 -69.74
C THR A 577 -58.63 54.85 -70.66
N VAL A 578 -57.99 53.76 -70.20
CA VAL A 578 -56.98 53.03 -70.97
C VAL A 578 -57.60 51.83 -71.68
N LEU A 579 -58.67 51.24 -71.13
CA LEU A 579 -59.35 50.08 -71.72
C LEU A 579 -59.98 50.36 -73.09
N THR A 580 -60.54 51.56 -73.29
CA THR A 580 -61.11 52.00 -74.58
C THR A 580 -60.05 52.15 -75.68
N ARG A 581 -58.81 52.49 -75.33
CA ARG A 581 -57.69 52.59 -76.30
C ARG A 581 -57.09 51.23 -76.69
N VAL A 582 -57.17 50.24 -75.81
CA VAL A 582 -56.69 48.88 -76.09
C VAL A 582 -57.69 48.10 -76.94
N LEU A 583 -58.99 48.33 -76.76
CA LEU A 583 -60.04 47.66 -77.56
C LEU A 583 -60.11 48.15 -79.01
N SER A 584 -59.68 49.38 -79.31
CA SER A 584 -59.54 49.87 -80.70
C SER A 584 -58.42 49.19 -81.50
N PHE A 585 -57.49 48.49 -80.82
CA PHE A 585 -56.39 47.77 -81.47
C PHE A 585 -56.75 46.32 -81.88
N TYR A 586 -57.89 45.79 -81.41
CA TYR A 586 -58.31 44.40 -81.63
C TYR A 586 -59.59 44.27 -82.48
N LEU A 587 -60.07 45.36 -83.10
CA LEU A 587 -61.25 45.37 -83.98
C LEU A 587 -60.95 45.94 -85.38
N ILE A 588 -59.87 45.46 -86.02
CA ILE A 588 -59.69 45.47 -87.49
C ILE A 588 -59.44 44.03 -87.93
#